data_AF-A0A5E6Q7V5-F1
#
_entry.id   AF-A0A5E6Q7V5-F1
#
_cell.length_a   1.000
_cell.length_b   1.000
_cell.length_c   1.000
_cell.angle_alpha   90.00
_cell.angle_beta   90.00
_cell.angle_gamma   90.00
#
_symmetry.space_group_name_H-M   'P 1'
#
loop_
_entity.id
_entity.type
_entity.pdbx_description
1 polymer ?
#
loop_
_entity_poly.entity_id
_entity_poly.type
_entity_poly.pdbx_seq_one_letter_code
_entity_poly.pdbx_strand_id
1 'polypeptide(L)'
;MKLIFLALALIATGVHAAEKSDINPCDAVENDVQTLECSAYSRSAAEDLLAENYLSLGERMQSLYGNNPAQLSDITAKLKTAQQQWLKTRDADCAVEAFPATSGSKAFTIAQNDCVARMSDERSEFLELIGQE
;
A
#
# COMPACT_ATOMS: atom_id res chain seq x y z
N MET A 1 71.31 12.25 2.29
CA MET A 1 70.05 11.49 2.15
C MET A 1 68.97 12.26 2.91
N LYS A 2 67.96 12.81 2.22
CA LYS A 2 66.85 13.54 2.83
C LYS A 2 65.57 12.87 2.34
N LEU A 3 64.93 12.11 3.22
CA LEU A 3 63.71 11.37 2.95
C LEU A 3 62.54 12.35 3.00
N ILE A 4 61.85 12.50 1.88
CA ILE A 4 60.62 13.31 1.77
C ILE A 4 59.47 12.38 2.19
N PHE A 5 58.84 12.66 3.33
CA PHE A 5 57.60 12.01 3.73
C PHE A 5 56.42 12.73 3.07
N LEU A 6 55.73 12.05 2.14
CA LEU A 6 54.45 12.49 1.60
C LEU A 6 53.34 11.97 2.53
N ALA A 7 52.63 12.86 3.20
CA ALA A 7 51.42 12.52 3.96
C ALA A 7 50.20 12.60 3.02
N LEU A 8 49.59 11.44 2.73
CA LEU A 8 48.31 11.37 2.02
C LEU A 8 47.18 11.62 3.02
N ALA A 9 46.55 12.80 2.98
CA ALA A 9 45.35 13.07 3.74
C ALA A 9 44.13 12.52 2.97
N LEU A 10 43.61 11.36 3.42
CA LEU A 10 42.33 10.83 2.98
C LEU A 10 41.20 11.63 3.63
N ILE A 11 40.60 12.55 2.88
CA ILE A 11 39.38 13.24 3.28
C ILE A 11 38.22 12.27 2.99
N ALA A 12 37.86 11.45 3.97
CA ALA A 12 36.61 10.70 3.94
C ALA A 12 35.47 11.68 4.25
N THR A 13 34.89 12.30 3.22
CA THR A 13 33.58 12.92 3.36
C THR A 13 32.57 11.79 3.52
N GLY A 14 32.27 11.44 4.76
CA GLY A 14 31.14 10.58 5.08
C GLY A 14 29.87 11.27 4.58
N VAL A 15 29.28 10.72 3.53
CA VAL A 15 27.89 11.01 3.19
C VAL A 15 27.07 10.37 4.29
N HIS A 16 26.72 11.15 5.32
CA HIS A 16 25.65 10.76 6.22
C HIS A 16 24.36 10.89 5.40
N ALA A 17 23.93 9.77 4.81
CA ALA A 17 22.53 9.59 4.51
C ALA A 17 21.81 9.71 5.86
N ALA A 18 21.18 10.85 6.09
CA ALA A 18 20.21 10.97 7.16
C ALA A 18 19.07 10.01 6.78
N GLU A 19 19.09 8.80 7.33
CA GLU A 19 17.89 7.96 7.38
C GLU A 19 16.88 8.77 8.17
N LYS A 20 16.00 9.47 7.45
CA LYS A 20 14.76 9.96 8.01
C LYS A 20 13.97 8.70 8.32
N SER A 21 14.06 8.21 9.56
CA SER A 21 13.11 7.22 10.04
C SER A 21 11.74 7.90 9.94
N ASP A 22 10.99 7.60 8.89
CA ASP A 22 9.57 7.91 8.88
C ASP A 22 8.96 7.01 9.95
N ILE A 23 8.92 7.53 11.19
CA ILE A 23 8.31 6.84 12.32
C ILE A 23 6.84 6.68 11.94
N ASN A 24 6.44 5.45 11.61
CA ASN A 24 5.05 5.14 11.37
C ASN A 24 4.34 5.13 12.75
N PRO A 25 3.14 5.73 12.89
CA PRO A 25 2.38 5.67 14.15
C PRO A 25 2.11 4.25 14.66
N CYS A 26 2.25 3.23 13.82
CA CYS A 26 2.20 1.82 14.19
C CYS A 26 3.48 1.28 14.87
N ASP A 27 4.63 1.92 14.68
CA ASP A 27 5.90 1.50 15.31
C ASP A 27 5.92 1.75 16.83
N ALA A 28 5.03 2.62 17.31
CA ALA A 28 4.88 2.97 18.73
C ALA A 28 3.82 2.13 19.45
N VAL A 29 3.24 1.11 18.79
CA VAL A 29 2.22 0.23 19.36
C VAL A 29 2.89 -0.82 20.24
N GLU A 30 2.89 -0.62 21.57
CA GLU A 30 3.60 -1.49 22.54
C GLU A 30 2.81 -2.76 22.92
N ASN A 31 1.55 -2.89 22.51
CA ASN A 31 0.71 -4.06 22.76
C ASN A 31 -0.14 -4.37 21.50
N ASP A 32 -0.68 -5.58 21.37
CA ASP A 32 -1.50 -5.98 20.19
C ASP A 32 -2.83 -5.20 20.04
N VAL A 33 -2.97 -4.04 20.71
CA VAL A 33 -4.13 -3.14 20.61
C VAL A 33 -3.79 -2.02 19.65
N GLN A 34 -4.41 -2.09 18.47
CA GLN A 34 -4.36 -1.04 17.45
C GLN A 34 -4.75 0.33 18.03
N THR A 35 -3.90 1.34 17.89
CA THR A 35 -4.28 2.73 18.18
C THR A 35 -5.16 3.28 17.06
N LEU A 36 -5.91 4.35 17.33
CA LEU A 36 -6.73 4.97 16.28
C LEU A 36 -5.84 5.53 15.18
N GLU A 37 -4.73 6.13 15.58
CA GLU A 37 -3.70 6.72 14.72
C GLU A 37 -3.07 5.66 13.82
N CYS A 38 -2.68 4.50 14.38
CA CYS A 38 -2.17 3.39 13.58
C CYS A 38 -3.25 2.83 12.64
N SER A 39 -4.48 2.60 13.11
CA SER A 39 -5.56 2.10 12.24
C SER A 39 -5.82 3.01 11.03
N ALA A 40 -5.80 4.33 11.25
CA ALA A 40 -6.00 5.30 10.18
C ALA A 40 -4.83 5.29 9.19
N TYR A 41 -3.59 5.21 9.69
CA TYR A 41 -2.42 5.09 8.85
C TYR A 41 -2.45 3.79 8.02
N SER A 42 -2.70 2.64 8.65
CA SER A 42 -2.76 1.34 7.98
C SER A 42 -3.84 1.30 6.90
N ARG A 43 -5.01 1.88 7.18
CA ARG A 43 -6.06 2.06 6.16
C ARG A 43 -5.54 2.84 4.97
N SER A 44 -4.96 4.02 5.19
CA SER A 44 -4.48 4.86 4.10
C SER A 44 -3.39 4.16 3.29
N ALA A 45 -2.41 3.54 3.96
CA ALA A 45 -1.34 2.81 3.29
C ALA A 45 -1.87 1.65 2.42
N ALA A 46 -2.84 0.88 2.92
CA ALA A 46 -3.46 -0.20 2.17
C ALA A 46 -4.32 0.29 0.99
N GLU A 47 -5.05 1.40 1.15
CA GLU A 47 -5.80 2.02 0.05
C GLU A 47 -4.87 2.61 -1.03
N ASP A 48 -3.72 3.17 -0.63
CA ASP A 48 -2.68 3.66 -1.54
C ASP A 48 -2.03 2.49 -2.30
N LEU A 49 -1.62 1.41 -1.60
CA LEU A 49 -1.07 0.20 -2.22
C LEU A 49 -2.05 -0.41 -3.22
N LEU A 50 -3.33 -0.45 -2.88
CA LEU A 50 -4.38 -0.93 -3.79
C LEU A 50 -4.48 -0.08 -5.06
N ALA A 51 -4.42 1.24 -4.91
CA ALA A 51 -4.45 2.16 -6.05
C ALA A 51 -3.24 1.95 -6.96
N GLU A 52 -2.04 1.83 -6.38
CA GLU A 52 -0.79 1.53 -7.10
C GLU A 52 -0.90 0.20 -7.85
N ASN A 53 -1.35 -0.87 -7.17
CA ASN A 53 -1.48 -2.19 -7.78
C ASN A 53 -2.51 -2.24 -8.91
N TYR A 54 -3.60 -1.47 -8.80
CA TYR A 54 -4.58 -1.33 -9.88
C TYR A 54 -4.00 -0.59 -11.10
N LEU A 55 -3.18 0.44 -10.88
CA LEU A 55 -2.46 1.13 -11.96
C LEU A 55 -1.45 0.21 -12.64
N SER A 56 -0.63 -0.49 -11.86
CA SER A 56 0.34 -1.47 -12.37
C SER A 56 -0.34 -2.61 -13.14
N LEU A 57 -1.54 -3.05 -12.71
CA LEU A 57 -2.33 -3.99 -13.49
C LEU A 57 -2.72 -3.43 -14.85
N GLY A 58 -3.13 -2.16 -14.93
CA GLY A 58 -3.40 -1.48 -16.20
C GLY A 58 -2.20 -1.48 -17.13
N GLU A 59 -1.01 -1.20 -16.61
CA GLU A 59 0.25 -1.25 -17.36
C GLU A 59 0.57 -2.68 -17.86
N ARG A 60 0.37 -3.70 -17.01
CA ARG A 60 0.50 -5.11 -17.43
C ARG A 60 -0.46 -5.47 -18.55
N MET A 61 -1.73 -5.07 -18.45
CA MET A 61 -2.72 -5.32 -19.52
C MET A 61 -2.34 -4.61 -20.83
N GLN A 62 -1.81 -3.39 -20.75
CA GLN A 62 -1.28 -2.67 -21.90
C GLN A 62 -0.10 -3.40 -22.55
N SER A 63 0.79 -3.98 -21.76
CA SER A 63 1.91 -4.78 -22.26
C SER A 63 1.44 -6.05 -22.97
N LEU A 64 0.51 -6.79 -22.36
CA LEU A 64 0.03 -8.07 -22.88
C LEU A 64 -0.89 -7.92 -24.10
N TYR A 65 -1.79 -6.93 -24.09
CA TYR A 65 -2.87 -6.80 -25.06
C TYR A 65 -2.78 -5.55 -25.94
N GLY A 66 -1.73 -4.74 -25.80
CA GLY A 66 -1.57 -3.46 -26.51
C GLY A 66 -1.60 -3.55 -28.04
N ASN A 67 -1.23 -4.70 -28.60
CA ASN A 67 -1.28 -4.95 -30.05
C ASN A 67 -2.70 -5.27 -30.58
N ASN A 68 -3.67 -5.48 -29.67
CA ASN A 68 -5.07 -5.73 -30.00
C ASN A 68 -5.98 -4.74 -29.24
N PRO A 69 -6.27 -3.55 -29.83
CA PRO A 69 -7.03 -2.50 -29.15
C PRO A 69 -8.41 -2.94 -28.66
N ALA A 70 -9.08 -3.84 -29.38
CA ALA A 70 -10.39 -4.35 -28.98
C ALA A 70 -10.29 -5.19 -27.71
N GLN A 71 -9.30 -6.08 -27.63
CA GLN A 71 -9.07 -6.94 -26.47
C GLN A 71 -8.58 -6.13 -25.26
N LEU A 72 -7.68 -5.17 -25.45
CA LEU A 72 -7.23 -4.27 -24.38
C LEU A 72 -8.39 -3.45 -23.80
N SER A 73 -9.25 -2.89 -24.66
CA SER A 73 -10.43 -2.14 -24.23
C SER A 73 -11.39 -3.01 -23.43
N ASP A 74 -11.66 -4.23 -23.90
CA ASP A 74 -12.54 -5.19 -23.24
C ASP A 74 -12.04 -5.59 -21.84
N ILE A 75 -10.77 -5.99 -21.70
CA ILE A 75 -10.23 -6.37 -20.38
C ILE A 75 -10.17 -5.17 -19.42
N THR A 76 -9.79 -3.98 -19.91
CA THR A 76 -9.72 -2.77 -19.08
C THR A 76 -11.11 -2.37 -18.57
N ALA A 77 -12.14 -2.48 -19.41
CA ALA A 77 -13.53 -2.23 -19.01
C ALA A 77 -13.98 -3.23 -17.92
N LYS A 78 -13.68 -4.52 -18.08
CA LYS A 78 -13.99 -5.56 -17.08
C LYS A 78 -13.29 -5.30 -15.75
N LEU A 79 -12.00 -4.98 -15.77
CA LEU A 79 -11.23 -4.66 -14.56
C LEU A 79 -11.81 -3.45 -13.82
N LYS A 80 -12.18 -2.39 -14.55
CA LYS A 80 -12.83 -1.22 -13.98
C LYS A 80 -14.15 -1.56 -13.31
N THR A 81 -15.01 -2.31 -14.00
CA THR A 81 -16.30 -2.74 -13.43
C THR A 81 -16.10 -3.60 -12.19
N ALA A 82 -15.19 -4.58 -12.25
CA ALA A 82 -14.90 -5.46 -11.12
C ALA A 82 -14.37 -4.68 -9.91
N GLN A 83 -13.47 -3.72 -10.11
CA GLN A 83 -12.91 -2.90 -9.03
C GLN A 83 -13.98 -2.01 -8.38
N GLN A 84 -14.87 -1.41 -9.18
CA GLN A 84 -15.98 -0.61 -8.67
C GLN A 84 -16.99 -1.43 -7.86
N GLN A 85 -17.25 -2.67 -8.27
CA GLN A 85 -18.11 -3.57 -7.53
C GLN A 85 -17.45 -4.03 -6.23
N TRP A 86 -16.17 -4.41 -6.31
CA TRP A 86 -15.40 -4.82 -5.14
C TRP A 86 -15.36 -3.73 -4.05
N LEU A 87 -15.19 -2.46 -4.42
CA LEU A 87 -15.24 -1.35 -3.44
C LEU A 87 -16.58 -1.30 -2.68
N LYS A 88 -17.70 -1.54 -3.37
CA LYS A 88 -19.02 -1.57 -2.72
C LYS A 88 -19.16 -2.77 -1.78
N THR A 89 -18.67 -3.93 -2.21
CA THR A 89 -18.63 -5.13 -1.36
C THR A 89 -17.78 -4.88 -0.13
N ARG A 90 -16.58 -4.30 -0.31
CA ARG A 90 -15.68 -3.96 0.79
C ARG A 90 -16.36 -3.09 1.83
N ASP A 91 -16.97 -1.99 1.38
CA ASP A 91 -17.60 -1.04 2.28
C ASP A 91 -18.82 -1.66 3.00
N ALA A 92 -19.58 -2.52 2.31
CA ALA A 92 -20.70 -3.25 2.90
C ALA A 92 -20.24 -4.27 3.95
N ASP A 93 -19.22 -5.06 3.64
CA ASP A 93 -18.68 -6.07 4.53
C ASP A 93 -18.03 -5.42 5.76
N CYS A 94 -17.31 -4.30 5.60
CA CYS A 94 -16.76 -3.56 6.75
C CYS A 94 -17.82 -2.91 7.63
N ALA A 95 -18.98 -2.53 7.07
CA ALA A 95 -20.10 -2.09 7.90
C ALA A 95 -20.69 -3.25 8.74
N VAL A 96 -20.69 -4.47 8.20
CA VAL A 96 -21.09 -5.69 8.94
C VAL A 96 -20.05 -6.04 10.00
N GLU A 97 -18.75 -6.01 9.67
CA GLU A 97 -17.67 -6.33 10.61
C GLU A 97 -17.62 -5.35 11.78
N ALA A 98 -17.83 -4.05 11.53
CA ALA A 98 -17.85 -3.02 12.57
C ALA A 98 -19.17 -2.98 13.38
N PHE A 99 -20.20 -3.74 12.98
CA PHE A 99 -21.54 -3.73 13.61
C PHE A 99 -21.54 -3.94 15.13
N PRO A 100 -20.69 -4.80 15.73
CA PRO A 100 -20.67 -4.98 17.18
C PRO A 100 -20.27 -3.73 17.97
N ALA A 101 -19.60 -2.76 17.34
CA ALA A 101 -19.16 -1.53 17.98
C ALA A 101 -20.20 -0.40 17.84
N THR A 102 -20.33 0.44 18.88
CA THR A 102 -21.22 1.60 18.82
C THR A 102 -20.79 2.56 17.71
N SER A 103 -21.69 2.81 16.75
CA SER A 103 -21.46 3.77 15.66
C SER A 103 -20.97 5.12 16.18
N GLY A 104 -19.89 5.62 15.58
CA GLY A 104 -19.25 6.88 15.97
C GLY A 104 -18.29 6.79 17.16
N SER A 105 -18.13 5.62 17.79
CA SER A 105 -17.13 5.39 18.82
C SER A 105 -15.73 5.17 18.23
N LYS A 106 -14.68 5.33 19.05
CA LYS A 106 -13.30 5.01 18.68
C LYS A 106 -13.15 3.55 18.22
N ALA A 107 -13.79 2.61 18.93
CA ALA A 107 -13.75 1.19 18.60
C ALA A 107 -14.40 0.89 17.24
N PHE A 108 -15.50 1.57 16.91
CA PHE A 108 -16.13 1.45 15.61
C PHE A 108 -15.22 1.96 14.49
N THR A 109 -14.56 3.11 14.67
CA THR A 109 -13.64 3.65 13.67
C THR A 109 -12.42 2.74 13.46
N ILE A 110 -11.85 2.20 14.54
CA ILE A 110 -10.72 1.25 14.45
C ILE A 110 -11.15 0.00 13.68
N ALA A 111 -12.27 -0.63 14.06
CA ALA A 111 -12.77 -1.83 13.38
C ALA A 111 -13.02 -1.60 11.89
N GLN A 112 -13.58 -0.42 11.54
CA GLN A 112 -13.82 -0.08 10.14
C GLN A 112 -12.51 0.15 9.36
N ASN A 113 -11.53 0.81 9.97
CA ASN A 113 -10.21 1.03 9.36
C ASN A 113 -9.47 -0.28 9.15
N ASP A 114 -9.44 -1.15 10.16
CA ASP A 114 -8.74 -2.42 10.11
C ASP A 114 -9.34 -3.34 9.05
N CYS A 115 -10.67 -3.41 8.95
CA CYS A 115 -11.36 -4.16 7.90
C CYS A 115 -11.01 -3.62 6.50
N VAL A 116 -11.04 -2.29 6.30
CA VAL A 116 -10.72 -1.69 5.00
C VAL A 116 -9.27 -1.96 4.64
N ALA A 117 -8.34 -1.87 5.59
CA ALA A 117 -6.93 -2.16 5.36
C ALA A 117 -6.74 -3.61 4.90
N ARG A 118 -7.18 -4.58 5.70
CA ARG A 118 -7.07 -6.02 5.40
C ARG A 118 -7.63 -6.36 4.02
N MET A 119 -8.85 -5.93 3.71
CA MET A 119 -9.45 -6.27 2.42
C MET A 119 -8.76 -5.57 1.25
N SER A 120 -8.24 -4.36 1.44
CA SER A 120 -7.47 -3.66 0.41
C SER A 120 -6.13 -4.34 0.13
N ASP A 121 -5.46 -4.88 1.16
CA ASP A 121 -4.24 -5.68 1.01
C ASP A 121 -4.52 -6.99 0.26
N GLU A 122 -5.54 -7.77 0.68
CA GLU A 122 -5.97 -8.99 0.00
C GLU A 122 -6.32 -8.72 -1.48
N ARG A 123 -6.97 -7.57 -1.76
CA ARG A 123 -7.29 -7.18 -3.12
C ARG A 123 -6.04 -6.80 -3.92
N SER A 124 -5.07 -6.13 -3.30
CA SER A 124 -3.80 -5.79 -3.93
C SER A 124 -3.07 -7.04 -4.39
N GLU A 125 -2.94 -8.04 -3.52
CA GLU A 125 -2.37 -9.36 -3.86
C GLU A 125 -3.12 -10.02 -5.02
N PHE A 126 -4.46 -9.99 -4.99
CA PHE A 126 -5.26 -10.52 -6.10
C PHE A 126 -4.97 -9.79 -7.43
N LEU A 127 -4.87 -8.46 -7.42
CA LEU A 127 -4.57 -7.68 -8.62
C LEU A 127 -3.16 -7.95 -9.15
N GLU A 128 -2.19 -8.17 -8.24
CA GLU A 128 -0.82 -8.55 -8.60
C GLU A 128 -0.81 -9.83 -9.43
N LEU A 129 -1.55 -10.86 -9.02
CA LEU A 129 -1.57 -12.16 -9.70
C LEU A 129 -2.16 -12.14 -11.12
N ILE A 130 -2.93 -11.11 -11.48
CA ILE A 130 -3.52 -11.02 -12.82
C ILE A 130 -2.45 -10.67 -13.85
N GLY A 131 -2.28 -11.57 -14.83
CA GLY A 131 -1.39 -11.37 -15.98
C GLY A 131 0.09 -11.65 -15.70
N GLN A 132 0.42 -12.47 -14.69
CA GLN A 132 1.78 -12.89 -14.37
C GLN A 132 2.17 -14.26 -14.98
N GLU A 133 1.82 -14.54 -16.24
CA GLU A 133 2.26 -15.77 -16.94
C GLU A 133 3.70 -15.69 -17.49
#